data_AF-A0A959NZC1-F1
#
_entry.id   AF-A0A959NZC1-F1
#
_cell.length_a   1.000
_cell.length_b   1.000
_cell.length_c   1.000
_cell.angle_alpha   90.00
_cell.angle_beta   90.00
_cell.angle_gamma   90.00
#
_symmetry.space_group_name_H-M   'P 1'
#
loop_
_entity.id
_entity.type
_entity.pdbx_description
1 polymer ?
#
loop_
_entity_poly.entity_id
_entity_poly.type
_entity_poly.pdbx_seq_one_letter_code
_entity_poly.pdbx_strand_id
1 'polypeptide(L)'
;MSKNILDSAEIKKLTSDELLKTFSSNKTGLSNSTATNLINEYGYNEITEKKVSPIVKFLSYFWGPIPWMIEIAAILSAIINHWEDFWVIFALLLLNAVVGFWQ
;
A
#
# COMPACT_ATOMS: atom_id res chain seq x y z
N MET A 1 18.15 -14.72 16.27
CA MET A 1 17.46 -16.02 16.28
C MET A 1 17.02 -16.33 14.86
N SER A 2 17.38 -17.51 14.36
CA SER A 2 17.10 -17.93 12.98
C SER A 2 15.61 -18.15 12.82
N LYS A 3 14.94 -17.34 12.00
CA LYS A 3 13.51 -17.51 11.69
C LYS A 3 13.34 -18.84 10.96
N ASN A 4 12.73 -19.84 11.59
CA ASN A 4 12.32 -21.09 10.92
C ASN A 4 11.13 -20.81 10.00
N ILE A 5 11.38 -20.09 8.91
CA ILE A 5 10.39 -19.85 7.86
C ILE A 5 10.59 -20.97 6.84
N LEU A 6 9.81 -22.04 7.00
CA LEU A 6 9.69 -23.07 5.98
C LEU A 6 8.85 -22.52 4.84
N ASP A 7 9.25 -22.81 3.61
CA ASP A 7 8.44 -22.46 2.45
C ASP A 7 7.17 -23.33 2.40
N SER A 8 6.10 -22.78 1.82
CA SER A 8 4.84 -23.46 1.62
C SER A 8 4.97 -24.78 0.85
N ALA A 9 5.95 -24.89 -0.06
CA ALA A 9 6.25 -26.11 -0.81
C ALA A 9 6.93 -27.18 0.05
N GLU A 10 7.67 -26.77 1.08
CA GLU A 10 8.30 -27.69 2.04
C GLU A 10 7.24 -28.21 3.02
N ILE A 11 6.42 -27.33 3.60
CA ILE A 11 5.35 -27.68 4.56
C ILE A 11 4.41 -28.76 4.00
N LYS A 12 4.05 -28.69 2.72
CA LYS A 12 3.16 -29.67 2.07
C LYS A 12 3.73 -31.09 2.01
N LYS A 13 5.05 -31.25 2.16
CA LYS A 13 5.73 -32.56 2.12
C LYS A 13 5.86 -33.20 3.50
N LEU A 14 5.74 -32.43 4.58
CA LEU A 14 5.82 -32.95 5.94
C LEU A 14 4.49 -33.51 6.41
N THR A 15 4.56 -34.53 7.27
CA THR A 15 3.39 -35.07 7.95
C THR A 15 2.97 -34.18 9.12
N SER A 16 1.71 -34.28 9.55
CA SER A 16 1.17 -33.44 10.64
C SER A 16 1.96 -33.58 11.95
N ASP A 17 2.43 -34.79 12.28
CA ASP A 17 3.20 -35.03 13.51
C ASP A 17 4.62 -34.43 13.44
N GLU A 18 5.23 -34.37 12.24
CA GLU A 18 6.52 -33.70 12.03
C GLU A 18 6.39 -32.18 12.09
N LEU A 19 5.31 -31.61 11.54
CA LEU A 19 5.01 -30.19 11.66
C LEU A 19 4.82 -29.77 13.12
N LEU A 20 4.09 -30.55 13.91
CA LEU A 20 3.91 -30.29 15.34
C LEU A 20 5.24 -30.27 16.10
N LYS A 21 6.15 -31.19 15.79
CA LYS A 21 7.51 -31.19 16.39
C LYS A 21 8.32 -29.97 15.95
N THR A 22 8.33 -29.66 14.66
CA THR A 22 9.12 -28.53 14.12
C THR A 22 8.67 -27.19 14.69
N PHE A 23 7.35 -26.98 14.83
CA PHE A 23 6.78 -25.76 15.40
C PHE A 23 6.59 -25.82 16.92
N SER A 24 7.10 -26.86 17.59
CA SER A 24 6.97 -27.06 19.05
C SER A 24 5.52 -26.89 19.55
N SER A 25 4.57 -27.39 18.77
CA SER A 25 3.13 -27.33 19.01
C SER A 25 2.59 -28.70 19.41
N ASN A 26 1.40 -28.73 20.01
CA ASN A 26 0.74 -29.96 20.46
C ASN A 26 -0.63 -30.11 19.79
N LYS A 27 -1.17 -31.33 19.76
CA LYS A 27 -2.53 -31.64 19.27
C LYS A 27 -3.62 -30.89 20.06
N THR A 28 -3.32 -30.48 21.29
CA THR A 28 -4.20 -29.67 22.15
C THR A 28 -4.04 -28.16 21.95
N GLY A 29 -3.16 -27.73 21.04
CA GLY A 29 -2.84 -26.31 20.80
C GLY A 29 -1.64 -25.80 21.61
N LEU A 30 -1.43 -24.48 21.53
CA LEU A 30 -0.35 -23.77 22.23
C LEU A 30 -0.81 -23.25 23.60
N SER A 31 0.12 -23.14 24.55
CA SER A 31 -0.13 -22.45 25.81
C SER A 31 -0.17 -20.93 25.60
N ASN A 32 -0.84 -20.20 26.50
CA ASN A 32 -0.89 -18.73 26.44
C ASN A 32 0.50 -18.09 26.50
N SER A 33 1.44 -18.67 27.26
CA SER A 33 2.82 -18.17 27.34
C SER A 33 3.56 -18.31 26.02
N THR A 34 3.45 -19.48 25.37
CA THR A 34 4.07 -19.72 24.07
C THR A 34 3.44 -18.85 22.98
N ALA A 35 2.11 -18.71 22.98
CA ALA A 35 1.41 -17.84 22.04
C ALA A 35 1.86 -16.37 22.16
N THR A 36 2.01 -15.87 23.39
CA THR A 36 2.50 -14.50 23.64
C THR A 36 3.93 -14.30 23.14
N ASN A 37 4.81 -15.29 23.39
CA ASN A 37 6.18 -15.25 22.91
C ASN A 37 6.25 -15.23 21.37
N LEU A 38 5.42 -16.03 20.70
CA LEU A 38 5.34 -16.05 19.24
C LEU A 38 4.84 -14.71 18.68
N ILE A 39 3.86 -14.07 19.31
CA ILE A 39 3.40 -12.73 18.89
C ILE A 39 4.52 -11.70 19.03
N ASN A 40 5.31 -11.76 20.10
CA ASN A 40 6.46 -10.87 20.30
C ASN A 40 7.59 -11.11 19.28
N GLU A 41 7.77 -12.35 18.83
CA GLU A 41 8.83 -12.72 17.87
C GLU A 41 8.42 -12.50 16.41
N TYR A 42 7.20 -12.88 16.03
CA TYR A 42 6.71 -12.89 14.64
C TYR A 42 5.78 -11.71 14.31
N GLY A 43 5.25 -11.03 15.33
CA GLY A 43 4.23 -10.00 15.18
C GLY A 43 2.82 -10.58 14.99
N TYR A 44 1.84 -9.68 14.93
CA TYR A 44 0.46 -10.06 14.63
C TYR A 44 0.31 -10.45 13.16
N ASN A 45 -0.55 -11.44 12.90
CA ASN A 45 -0.95 -11.80 11.54
C ASN A 45 -2.00 -10.81 11.01
N GLU A 46 -1.58 -9.55 10.82
CA GLU A 46 -2.42 -8.48 10.31
C GLU A 46 -1.81 -7.86 9.04
N ILE A 47 -2.68 -7.54 8.08
CA ILE A 47 -2.28 -6.78 6.89
C ILE A 47 -2.30 -5.32 7.29
N THR A 48 -1.11 -4.72 7.42
CA THR A 48 -0.99 -3.29 7.76
C THR A 48 -1.61 -2.44 6.64
N GLU A 49 -2.75 -1.81 6.94
CA GLU A 49 -3.36 -0.85 6.02
C GLU A 49 -2.59 0.48 6.10
N LYS A 50 -1.98 0.89 4.98
CA LYS A 50 -1.36 2.21 4.87
C LYS A 50 -2.45 3.24 4.64
N LYS A 51 -2.84 3.96 5.69
CA LYS A 51 -3.76 5.09 5.58
C LYS A 51 -3.06 6.25 4.86
N VAL A 52 -3.52 6.57 3.66
CA VAL A 52 -3.09 7.78 2.94
C VAL A 52 -4.10 8.88 3.21
N SER A 53 -3.61 10.08 3.54
CA SER A 53 -4.48 11.26 3.71
C SER A 53 -5.25 11.53 2.40
N PRO A 54 -6.57 11.85 2.47
CA PRO A 54 -7.36 12.19 1.28
C PRO A 54 -6.74 13.29 0.42
N ILE A 55 -6.12 14.29 1.05
CA ILE A 55 -5.45 15.41 0.35
C ILE A 55 -4.22 14.92 -0.42
N VAL A 56 -3.42 14.03 0.19
CA VAL A 56 -2.23 13.46 -0.46
C VAL A 56 -2.65 12.56 -1.62
N LYS A 57 -3.73 11.79 -1.45
CA LYS A 57 -4.31 11.00 -2.54
C LYS A 57 -4.78 11.91 -3.68
N PHE A 58 -5.47 13.01 -3.39
CA PHE A 58 -5.89 13.98 -4.40
C PHE A 58 -4.70 14.61 -5.15
N LEU A 59 -3.65 15.02 -4.43
CA LEU A 59 -2.45 15.59 -5.05
C LEU A 59 -1.67 14.57 -5.90
N SER A 60 -1.81 13.27 -5.62
CA SER A 60 -1.15 12.23 -6.44
C SER A 60 -1.67 12.19 -7.88
N TYR A 61 -2.88 12.67 -8.16
CA TYR A 61 -3.44 12.72 -9.52
C TYR A 61 -2.79 13.81 -10.40
N PHE A 62 -2.07 14.75 -9.80
CA PHE A 62 -1.23 15.74 -10.50
C PHE A 62 0.16 15.17 -10.80
N TRP A 63 0.51 14.02 -10.23
CA TRP A 63 1.85 13.43 -10.31
C TRP A 63 1.96 12.39 -11.44
N GLY A 64 1.94 12.86 -12.69
CA GLY A 64 2.09 11.98 -13.85
C GLY A 64 2.50 12.69 -15.14
N PRO A 65 2.95 11.94 -16.18
CA PRO A 65 3.45 12.55 -17.42
C PRO A 65 2.41 13.42 -18.13
N ILE A 66 1.15 13.00 -18.14
CA ILE A 66 0.05 13.73 -18.79
C ILE A 66 -0.33 14.99 -17.99
N PRO A 67 -0.65 14.91 -16.67
CA PRO A 67 -0.87 16.10 -15.86
C PRO A 67 0.27 17.12 -15.94
N TRP A 68 1.54 16.68 -15.85
CA TRP A 68 2.69 17.58 -15.96
C TRP A 68 2.74 18.33 -17.28
N MET A 69 2.44 17.66 -18.40
CA MET A 69 2.37 18.32 -19.71
C MET A 69 1.32 19.44 -19.72
N ILE A 70 0.17 19.21 -19.09
CA ILE A 70 -0.95 20.18 -19.01
C ILE A 70 -0.60 21.32 -18.03
N GLU A 71 0.03 21.01 -16.89
CA GLU A 71 0.48 22.01 -15.92
C GLU A 71 1.50 22.97 -16.53
N ILE A 72 2.46 22.44 -17.30
CA ILE A 72 3.43 23.26 -18.04
C ILE A 72 2.70 24.17 -19.03
N ALA A 73 1.70 23.66 -19.76
CA ALA A 73 0.90 24.47 -20.67
C ALA A 73 0.14 25.60 -19.94
N ALA A 74 -0.44 25.31 -18.77
CA ALA A 74 -1.09 26.32 -17.93
C ALA A 74 -0.10 27.40 -17.47
N ILE A 75 1.09 26.99 -16.98
CA ILE A 75 2.13 27.92 -16.52
C ILE A 75 2.60 28.82 -17.67
N LEU A 76 2.87 28.25 -18.85
CA LEU A 76 3.26 29.02 -20.03
C LEU A 76 2.18 30.02 -20.45
N SER A 77 0.92 29.61 -20.43
CA SER A 77 -0.22 30.49 -20.72
C SER A 77 -0.30 31.68 -19.75
N ALA A 78 -0.09 31.43 -18.45
CA ALA A 78 -0.04 32.48 -17.43
C ALA A 78 1.13 33.45 -17.64
N ILE A 79 2.33 32.96 -17.99
CA ILE A 79 3.51 33.79 -18.25
C ILE A 79 3.27 34.73 -19.44
N ILE A 80 2.56 34.27 -20.47
CA ILE A 80 2.22 35.06 -21.65
C ILE A 80 1.00 35.99 -21.38
N ASN A 81 0.45 35.98 -20.16
CA ASN A 81 -0.75 36.72 -19.74
C ASN A 81 -2.03 36.35 -20.52
N HIS A 82 -2.11 35.13 -21.03
CA HIS A 82 -3.32 34.58 -21.64
C HIS A 82 -4.23 34.00 -20.56
N TRP A 83 -4.86 34.89 -19.78
CA TRP A 83 -5.66 34.49 -18.62
C TRP A 83 -6.87 33.61 -18.99
N GLU A 84 -7.47 33.83 -20.17
CA GLU A 84 -8.58 33.01 -20.67
C GLU A 84 -8.16 31.54 -20.86
N ASP A 85 -7.05 31.33 -21.57
CA ASP A 85 -6.49 29.99 -21.82
C ASP A 85 -6.05 29.32 -20.50
N PHE A 86 -5.40 30.09 -19.61
CA PHE A 86 -4.98 29.60 -18.31
C PHE A 86 -6.16 29.03 -17.51
N TRP A 87 -7.29 29.77 -17.41
CA TRP A 87 -8.45 29.31 -16.65
C TRP A 87 -9.10 28.07 -17.26
N VAL A 88 -9.16 27.97 -18.59
CA VAL A 88 -9.68 26.78 -19.28
C VAL A 88 -8.81 25.56 -19.00
N ILE A 89 -7.48 25.69 -19.14
CA ILE A 89 -6.54 24.59 -18.89
C ILE A 89 -6.57 24.18 -17.42
N PHE A 90 -6.60 25.15 -16.50
CA PHE A 90 -6.65 24.91 -15.07
C PHE A 90 -7.94 24.21 -14.63
N ALA A 91 -9.09 24.62 -15.17
CA ALA A 91 -10.37 23.95 -14.92
C ALA A 91 -10.36 22.51 -15.43
N LEU A 92 -9.78 22.26 -16.61
CA LEU A 92 -9.64 20.91 -17.15
C LEU A 92 -8.75 20.02 -16.28
N LEU A 93 -7.64 20.56 -15.75
CA LEU A 93 -6.76 19.88 -14.81
C LEU A 93 -7.49 19.50 -13.51
N LEU A 94 -8.26 20.43 -12.94
CA LEU A 94 -9.07 20.19 -11.75
C LEU A 94 -10.13 19.12 -11.97
N LEU A 95 -10.84 19.17 -13.10
CA LEU A 95 -11.83 18.15 -13.45
C LEU A 95 -11.20 16.77 -13.56
N ASN A 96 -10.02 16.66 -14.17
CA ASN A 96 -9.29 15.40 -14.28
C ASN A 96 -8.91 14.84 -12.90
N ALA A 97 -8.40 15.69 -12.00
CA ALA A 97 -8.07 15.30 -10.64
C ALA A 97 -9.31 14.86 -9.83
N VAL A 98 -10.45 15.54 -9.99
CA VAL A 98 -11.72 15.16 -9.31
C VAL A 98 -12.23 13.82 -9.82
N VAL A 99 -12.26 13.60 -11.13
CA VAL A 99 -12.68 12.32 -11.72
C VAL A 99 -11.76 11.20 -11.25
N GLY A 100 -10.45 11.43 -11.27
CA GLY A 100 -9.46 10.48 -10.77
C GLY A 100 -9.66 10.16 -9.29
N PHE A 101 -9.92 11.16 -8.45
CA PHE A 101 -10.12 10.99 -7.01
C PHE A 101 -11.38 10.21 -6.64
N TRP A 102 -12.43 10.33 -7.46
CA TRP A 102 -13.70 9.62 -7.26
C TRP A 102 -13.67 8.17 -7.77
N GLN A 103 -12.76 7.86 -8.70
CA GLN A 103 -12.52 6.51 -9.22
C GLN A 103 -11.66 5.66 -8.26
#